data_AF-A0A838W5P5-F1
#
_entry.id   AF-A0A838W5P5-F1
#
_cell.length_a   1.000
_cell.length_b   1.000
_cell.length_c   1.000
_cell.angle_alpha   90.00
_cell.angle_beta   90.00
_cell.angle_gamma   90.00
#
_symmetry.space_group_name_H-M   'P 1'
#
loop_
_entity.id
_entity.type
_entity.pdbx_description
1 polymer ?
#
loop_
_entity_poly.entity_id
_entity_poly.type
_entity_poly.pdbx_seq_one_letter_code
_entity_poly.pdbx_strand_id
1 'polypeptide(L)'
;MPKAQVALSGGGTQTTNANGQFSFSNLEPRSYTLTLQLPQGFTLGTESATKSVMVTAGAAASVNFGVRAIPAASASVMAGNDNRFSPSAVNIVRGGTVTWTFGSVAHNVIFNQTTGAPTNVPIVSSTTESRTFNSDGTFPYVCTLHAGMTGTVHVHAP
;
A
#
# COMPACT_ATOMS: atom_id res chain seq x y z
N MET A 1 -6.13 -2.16 11.83
CA MET A 1 -4.69 -2.00 11.51
C MET A 1 -3.89 -2.85 12.47
N PRO A 2 -3.33 -3.96 12.00
CA PRO A 2 -2.58 -4.82 12.89
C PRO A 2 -1.27 -4.12 13.29
N LYS A 3 -1.04 -3.99 14.60
CA LYS A 3 0.29 -3.79 15.19
C LYS A 3 0.95 -2.40 15.06
N ALA A 4 0.19 -1.32 14.95
CA ALA A 4 0.75 0.02 15.18
C ALA A 4 1.00 0.25 16.68
N GLN A 5 2.04 1.01 17.02
CA GLN A 5 2.32 1.39 18.41
C GLN A 5 1.75 2.77 18.71
N VAL A 6 1.07 2.91 19.83
CA VAL A 6 0.53 4.18 20.33
C VAL A 6 1.18 4.46 21.67
N ALA A 7 1.97 5.51 21.75
CA ALA A 7 2.59 5.96 23.00
C ALA A 7 1.76 7.07 23.64
N LEU A 8 1.58 7.03 24.96
CA LEU A 8 0.85 8.03 25.73
C LEU A 8 1.82 8.85 26.60
N SER A 9 1.71 10.19 26.58
CA SER A 9 2.58 11.07 27.36
C SER A 9 2.46 10.83 28.86
N GLY A 10 3.59 10.54 29.51
CA GLY A 10 3.62 10.19 30.94
C GLY A 10 2.88 8.89 31.24
N GLY A 11 2.79 7.99 30.25
CA GLY A 11 2.22 6.66 30.35
C GLY A 11 3.06 5.65 29.56
N GLY A 12 2.45 4.49 29.26
CA GLY A 12 3.09 3.43 28.47
C GLY A 12 2.80 3.50 26.98
N THR A 13 3.18 2.43 26.28
CA THR A 13 2.90 2.21 24.86
C THR A 13 1.97 1.02 24.70
N GLN A 14 0.95 1.14 23.85
CA GLN A 14 0.03 0.07 23.49
C GLN A 14 0.20 -0.31 22.02
N THR A 15 -0.08 -1.57 21.69
CA THR A 15 -0.09 -2.04 20.30
C THR A 15 -1.52 -2.24 19.84
N THR A 16 -1.86 -1.74 18.65
CA THR A 16 -3.21 -1.90 18.10
C THR A 16 -3.51 -3.36 17.77
N ASN A 17 -4.73 -3.81 18.06
CA ASN A 17 -5.19 -5.14 17.66
C ASN A 17 -5.40 -5.24 16.13
N ALA A 18 -5.83 -6.40 15.62
CA ALA A 18 -6.07 -6.59 14.18
C ALA A 18 -7.04 -5.54 13.58
N ASN A 19 -8.05 -5.14 14.36
CA ASN A 19 -9.03 -4.13 14.00
C ASN A 19 -8.51 -2.68 14.12
N GLY A 20 -7.30 -2.47 14.67
CA GLY A 20 -6.71 -1.14 14.85
C GLY A 20 -7.05 -0.46 16.17
N GLN A 21 -7.72 -1.16 17.09
CA GLN A 21 -8.11 -0.59 18.37
C GLN A 21 -6.99 -0.69 19.40
N PHE A 22 -6.91 0.30 20.29
CA PHE A 22 -6.02 0.35 21.44
C PHE A 22 -6.79 0.98 22.62
N SER A 23 -6.32 0.75 23.85
CA SER A 23 -6.91 1.36 25.05
C SER A 23 -5.87 1.62 26.12
N PHE A 24 -6.06 2.70 26.87
CA PHE A 24 -5.34 3.02 28.10
C PHE A 24 -6.39 3.17 29.22
N SER A 25 -6.12 2.61 30.39
CA SER A 25 -7.04 2.64 31.54
C SER A 25 -6.36 3.25 32.78
N ASN A 26 -7.16 3.57 33.79
CA ASN A 26 -6.69 4.14 35.06
C ASN A 26 -5.86 5.42 34.89
N LEU A 27 -6.27 6.27 33.96
CA LEU A 27 -5.62 7.55 33.69
C LEU A 27 -6.13 8.63 34.65
N GLU A 28 -5.19 9.42 35.17
CA GLU A 28 -5.51 10.61 35.96
C GLU A 28 -6.19 11.67 35.08
N PRO A 29 -7.09 12.50 35.63
CA PRO A 29 -7.68 13.60 34.88
C PRO A 29 -6.62 14.65 34.50
N ARG A 30 -6.21 14.67 33.22
CA ARG A 30 -5.32 15.68 32.64
C ARG A 30 -5.35 15.63 31.12
N SER A 31 -4.64 16.57 30.50
CA SER A 31 -4.32 16.49 29.08
C SER A 31 -3.24 15.43 28.84
N TYR A 32 -3.45 14.60 27.83
CA TYR A 32 -2.51 13.61 27.35
C TYR A 32 -2.21 13.87 25.88
N THR A 33 -0.99 13.55 25.48
CA THR A 33 -0.57 13.52 24.09
C THR A 33 -0.31 12.08 23.68
N LEU A 34 -0.94 11.65 22.60
CA LEU A 34 -0.75 10.35 21.98
C LEU A 34 0.15 10.51 20.76
N THR A 35 1.18 9.69 20.67
CA THR A 35 2.08 9.62 19.52
C THR A 35 1.94 8.25 18.86
N LEU A 36 1.53 8.24 17.60
CA LEU A 36 1.42 7.05 16.78
C LEU A 36 2.75 6.75 16.10
N GLN A 37 3.27 5.54 16.31
CA GLN A 37 4.37 4.97 15.55
C GLN A 37 3.82 3.89 14.61
N LEU A 38 4.00 4.12 13.32
CA LEU A 38 3.48 3.26 12.26
C LEU A 38 4.40 2.07 12.01
N PRO A 39 3.84 0.88 11.69
CA PRO A 39 4.61 -0.20 11.11
C PRO A 39 4.98 0.12 9.66
N GLN A 40 5.96 -0.60 9.12
CA GLN A 40 6.34 -0.49 7.71
C GLN A 40 5.12 -0.75 6.80
N GLY A 41 5.03 0.00 5.70
CA GLY A 41 3.94 -0.14 4.74
C GLY A 41 2.66 0.59 5.14
N PHE A 42 2.70 1.50 6.10
CA PHE A 42 1.59 2.38 6.48
C PHE A 42 2.05 3.83 6.59
N THR A 43 1.17 4.75 6.19
CA THR A 43 1.36 6.20 6.31
C THR A 43 0.10 6.84 6.88
N LEU A 44 0.26 8.01 7.48
CA LEU A 44 -0.87 8.84 7.89
C LEU A 44 -1.52 9.50 6.66
N GLY A 45 -2.79 9.88 6.80
CA GLY A 45 -3.44 10.79 5.87
C GLY A 45 -2.86 12.20 5.95
N THR A 46 -3.73 13.20 5.90
CA THR A 46 -3.36 14.60 6.15
C THR A 46 -3.24 14.94 7.64
N GLU A 47 -3.18 13.94 8.51
CA GLU A 47 -3.24 14.10 9.95
C GLU A 47 -1.84 14.07 10.58
N SER A 48 -1.74 14.66 11.78
CA SER A 48 -0.55 14.53 12.62
C SER A 48 -0.46 13.14 13.25
N ALA A 49 0.77 12.61 13.36
CA ALA A 49 1.08 11.42 14.14
C ALA A 49 0.87 11.63 15.64
N THR A 50 0.77 12.90 16.05
CA THR A 50 0.61 13.31 17.43
C THR A 50 -0.73 14.00 17.61
N LYS A 51 -1.54 13.53 18.58
CA LYS A 51 -2.84 14.13 18.93
C LYS A 51 -2.97 14.28 20.43
N SER A 52 -3.51 15.41 20.88
CA SER A 52 -3.80 15.64 22.30
C SER A 52 -5.26 15.36 22.62
N VAL A 53 -5.51 14.85 23.83
CA VAL A 53 -6.84 14.57 24.35
C VAL A 53 -6.90 14.89 25.84
N MET A 54 -8.00 15.50 26.28
CA MET A 54 -8.25 15.73 27.69
C MET A 54 -9.05 14.57 28.28
N VAL A 55 -8.54 13.99 29.37
CA VAL A 55 -9.26 12.99 30.17
C VAL A 55 -9.81 13.70 31.41
N THR A 56 -11.11 13.52 31.67
CA THR A 56 -11.79 14.04 32.85
C THR A 56 -12.16 12.91 33.81
N ALA A 57 -12.34 13.22 35.09
CA ALA A 57 -12.61 12.21 36.12
C ALA A 57 -13.87 11.40 35.80
N GLY A 58 -13.73 10.07 35.79
CA GLY A 58 -14.84 9.14 35.54
C GLY A 58 -15.32 9.08 34.08
N ALA A 59 -14.66 9.77 33.14
CA ALA A 59 -15.05 9.79 31.73
C ALA A 59 -14.05 9.06 30.83
N ALA A 60 -14.54 8.53 29.71
CA ALA A 60 -13.71 8.03 28.63
C ALA A 60 -13.47 9.13 27.59
N ALA A 61 -12.29 9.11 26.98
CA ALA A 61 -11.97 9.96 25.83
C ALA A 61 -11.56 9.09 24.65
N SER A 62 -11.77 9.57 23.42
CA SER A 62 -11.49 8.83 22.19
C SER A 62 -10.62 9.64 21.25
N VAL A 63 -9.62 8.98 20.66
CA VAL A 63 -8.74 9.54 19.64
C VAL A 63 -8.63 8.53 18.51
N ASN A 64 -8.83 9.01 17.29
CA ASN A 64 -8.69 8.21 16.07
C ASN A 64 -7.56 8.78 15.22
N PHE A 65 -6.84 7.90 14.53
CA PHE A 65 -5.84 8.24 13.54
C PHE A 65 -6.28 7.73 12.17
N GLY A 66 -6.29 8.61 11.17
CA GLY A 66 -6.53 8.28 9.78
C GLY A 66 -5.26 7.75 9.13
N VAL A 67 -5.17 6.44 8.97
CA VAL A 67 -3.98 5.74 8.48
C VAL A 67 -4.34 4.92 7.24
N ARG A 68 -3.41 4.80 6.31
CA ARG A 68 -3.59 4.00 5.08
C ARG A 68 -2.34 3.18 4.81
N ALA A 69 -2.50 2.05 4.10
CA ALA A 69 -1.34 1.31 3.62
C ALA A 69 -0.59 2.16 2.58
N ILE A 70 0.73 2.18 2.67
CA ILE A 70 1.59 2.68 1.58
C ILE A 70 1.63 1.57 0.54
N PRO A 71 1.27 1.86 -0.72
CA PRO A 71 1.49 0.95 -1.82
C PRO A 71 2.97 0.55 -1.90
N ALA A 72 3.26 -0.73 -2.09
CA ALA A 72 4.63 -1.24 -2.00
C ALA A 72 5.57 -0.53 -3.01
N ALA A 73 6.85 -0.37 -2.66
CA ALA A 73 7.85 0.15 -3.61
C ALA A 73 8.06 -0.80 -4.81
N SER A 74 7.67 -2.07 -4.66
CA SER A 74 7.73 -3.05 -5.73
C SER A 74 6.58 -4.02 -5.68
N ALA A 75 6.16 -4.52 -6.84
CA ALA A 75 5.22 -5.62 -6.96
C ALA A 75 5.69 -6.62 -8.03
N SER A 76 5.29 -7.88 -7.89
CA SER A 76 5.57 -8.93 -8.86
C SER A 76 4.29 -9.47 -9.48
N VAL A 77 4.33 -9.75 -10.77
CA VAL A 77 3.21 -10.30 -11.55
C VAL A 77 3.70 -11.51 -12.34
N MET A 78 3.00 -12.63 -12.27
CA MET A 78 3.25 -13.79 -13.12
C MET A 78 2.40 -13.71 -14.39
N ALA A 79 3.02 -13.80 -15.56
CA ALA A 79 2.35 -14.11 -16.82
C ALA A 79 2.34 -15.64 -16.98
N GLY A 80 1.22 -16.25 -16.57
CA GLY A 80 1.09 -17.70 -16.41
C GLY A 80 0.63 -18.44 -17.66
N ASN A 81 0.87 -19.75 -17.68
CA ASN A 81 0.46 -20.66 -18.77
C ASN A 81 -1.05 -20.76 -18.99
N ASP A 82 -1.84 -20.28 -18.05
CA ASP A 82 -3.30 -20.19 -18.13
C ASP A 82 -3.77 -18.89 -18.80
N ASN A 83 -2.83 -18.12 -19.37
CA ASN A 83 -3.07 -16.86 -20.07
C ASN A 83 -3.67 -15.76 -19.18
N ARG A 84 -3.22 -15.69 -17.92
CA ARG A 84 -3.54 -14.60 -16.99
C ARG A 84 -2.29 -13.89 -16.47
N PHE A 85 -2.47 -12.62 -16.12
CA PHE A 85 -1.57 -11.92 -15.22
C PHE A 85 -2.02 -12.17 -13.77
N SER A 86 -1.12 -12.63 -12.90
CA SER A 86 -1.42 -12.95 -11.51
C SER A 86 -0.43 -12.29 -10.55
N PRO A 87 -0.86 -11.38 -9.67
CA PRO A 87 -2.21 -10.81 -9.60
C PRO A 87 -2.52 -9.97 -10.85
N SER A 88 -3.82 -9.82 -11.18
CA SER A 88 -4.25 -8.99 -12.31
C SER A 88 -4.16 -7.49 -12.02
N ALA A 89 -4.12 -7.09 -10.74
CA ALA A 89 -3.90 -5.72 -10.32
C ALA A 89 -2.85 -5.65 -9.22
N VAL A 90 -1.96 -4.65 -9.30
CA VAL A 90 -0.96 -4.34 -8.28
C VAL A 90 -1.02 -2.86 -7.90
N ASN A 91 -0.69 -2.55 -6.65
CA ASN A 91 -0.59 -1.18 -6.15
C ASN A 91 0.86 -0.91 -5.77
N ILE A 92 1.45 0.13 -6.35
CA ILE A 92 2.79 0.61 -6.00
C ILE A 92 2.80 2.12 -5.76
N VAL A 93 3.83 2.61 -5.07
CA VAL A 93 4.06 4.06 -4.91
C VAL A 93 4.73 4.62 -6.15
N ARG A 94 4.58 5.92 -6.42
CA ARG A 94 5.36 6.64 -7.44
C ARG A 94 6.85 6.38 -7.29
N GLY A 95 7.53 6.11 -8.40
CA GLY A 95 8.93 5.69 -8.45
C GLY A 95 9.12 4.20 -8.14
N GLY A 96 8.04 3.46 -7.85
CA GLY A 96 8.06 2.03 -7.62
C GLY A 96 8.19 1.22 -8.92
N THR A 97 8.50 -0.06 -8.76
CA THR A 97 8.81 -0.98 -9.86
C THR A 97 7.88 -2.19 -9.86
N VAL A 98 7.30 -2.51 -11.02
CA VAL A 98 6.63 -3.79 -11.23
C VAL A 98 7.56 -4.73 -12.00
N THR A 99 7.64 -5.97 -11.55
CA THR A 99 8.42 -7.03 -12.17
C THR A 99 7.48 -8.12 -12.67
N TRP A 100 7.48 -8.37 -13.98
CA TRP A 100 6.74 -9.46 -14.60
C TRP A 100 7.65 -10.66 -14.82
N THR A 101 7.23 -11.83 -14.34
CA THR A 101 7.87 -13.10 -14.65
C THR A 101 7.07 -13.79 -15.75
N PHE A 102 7.76 -14.21 -16.81
CA PHE A 102 7.19 -14.89 -17.97
C PHE A 102 7.54 -16.37 -17.93
N GLY A 103 6.53 -17.23 -17.94
CA GLY A 103 6.69 -18.67 -18.07
C GLY A 103 7.13 -19.11 -19.47
N SER A 104 6.96 -20.39 -19.77
CA SER A 104 7.32 -20.94 -21.09
C SER A 104 6.37 -20.51 -22.21
N VAL A 105 5.11 -20.17 -21.89
CA VAL A 105 4.19 -19.53 -22.83
C VAL A 105 4.61 -18.08 -23.03
N ALA A 106 4.71 -17.64 -24.28
CA ALA A 106 5.16 -16.29 -24.61
C ALA A 106 4.06 -15.26 -24.36
N HIS A 107 4.38 -14.15 -23.69
CA HIS A 107 3.46 -13.04 -23.49
C HIS A 107 4.17 -11.71 -23.76
N ASN A 108 3.39 -10.64 -23.82
CA ASN A 108 3.90 -9.27 -23.78
C ASN A 108 3.12 -8.44 -22.77
N VAL A 109 3.60 -7.23 -22.49
CA VAL A 109 2.91 -6.22 -21.67
C VAL A 109 2.83 -4.96 -22.49
N ILE A 110 1.65 -4.69 -23.04
CA ILE A 110 1.37 -3.52 -23.86
C ILE A 110 0.45 -2.59 -23.08
N PHE A 111 0.95 -1.42 -22.69
CA PHE A 111 0.13 -0.38 -22.05
C PHE A 111 -0.80 0.26 -23.07
N ASN A 112 -2.02 0.61 -22.65
CA ASN A 112 -3.04 1.22 -23.50
C ASN A 112 -2.77 2.70 -23.81
N GLN A 113 -1.55 3.03 -24.26
CA GLN A 113 -1.06 4.38 -24.57
C GLN A 113 -1.34 5.42 -23.47
N THR A 114 -1.38 4.97 -22.21
CA THR A 114 -1.62 5.83 -21.06
C THR A 114 -0.44 6.78 -20.89
N THR A 115 -0.69 8.10 -20.84
CA THR A 115 0.35 9.10 -20.58
C THR A 115 1.08 8.78 -19.27
N GLY A 116 2.41 8.81 -19.30
CA GLY A 116 3.24 8.47 -18.14
C GLY A 116 3.50 6.98 -17.94
N ALA A 117 2.93 6.10 -18.77
CA ALA A 117 3.27 4.69 -18.77
C ALA A 117 4.74 4.49 -19.18
N PRO A 118 5.44 3.50 -18.60
CA PRO A 118 6.76 3.12 -19.05
C PRO A 118 6.71 2.43 -20.42
N THR A 119 7.88 2.09 -20.97
CA THR A 119 7.97 1.36 -22.23
C THR A 119 7.32 -0.02 -22.13
N ASN A 120 6.68 -0.45 -23.21
CA ASN A 120 6.12 -1.79 -23.34
C ASN A 120 7.18 -2.89 -23.13
N VAL A 121 6.73 -4.08 -22.77
CA VAL A 121 7.53 -5.31 -22.86
C VAL A 121 7.17 -5.99 -24.18
N PRO A 122 8.14 -6.31 -25.06
CA PRO A 122 7.86 -7.05 -26.29
C PRO A 122 7.43 -8.49 -25.98
N ILE A 123 7.19 -9.29 -27.02
CA ILE A 123 6.87 -10.72 -26.86
C ILE A 123 8.10 -11.44 -26.31
N VAL A 124 7.97 -12.03 -25.12
CA VAL A 124 9.04 -12.74 -24.42
C VAL A 124 8.50 -14.00 -23.71
N SER A 125 9.40 -14.92 -23.39
CA SER A 125 9.12 -16.14 -22.62
C SER A 125 10.35 -16.51 -21.78
N SER A 126 10.16 -17.24 -20.68
CA SER A 126 11.21 -17.77 -19.80
C SER A 126 12.19 -16.68 -19.31
N THR A 127 11.66 -15.49 -19.04
CA THR A 127 12.44 -14.33 -18.59
C THR A 127 11.68 -13.52 -17.55
N THR A 128 12.33 -12.51 -16.98
CA THR A 128 11.72 -11.53 -16.09
C THR A 128 12.02 -10.13 -16.59
N GLU A 129 11.02 -9.26 -16.57
CA GLU A 129 11.11 -7.88 -17.07
C GLU A 129 10.57 -6.92 -16.02
N SER A 130 11.27 -5.82 -15.78
CA SER A 130 10.86 -4.81 -14.80
C SER A 130 10.59 -3.47 -15.46
N ARG A 131 9.63 -2.71 -14.91
CA ARG A 131 9.38 -1.31 -15.27
C ARG A 131 9.15 -0.46 -14.04
N THR A 132 9.77 0.71 -14.02
CA THR A 132 9.58 1.73 -12.99
C THR A 132 8.52 2.73 -13.43
N PHE A 133 7.62 3.09 -12.51
CA PHE A 133 6.50 3.98 -12.76
C PHE A 133 6.72 5.32 -12.06
N ASN A 134 7.14 6.33 -12.82
CA ASN A 134 7.50 7.64 -12.28
C ASN A 134 6.32 8.63 -12.20
N SER A 135 5.14 8.24 -12.68
CA SER A 135 3.93 9.06 -12.66
C SER A 135 2.84 8.37 -11.85
N ASP A 136 2.10 9.13 -11.06
CA ASP A 136 0.88 8.63 -10.43
C ASP A 136 -0.17 8.34 -11.50
N GLY A 137 -1.04 7.38 -11.22
CA GLY A 137 -2.16 7.08 -12.11
C GLY A 137 -2.50 5.60 -12.15
N THR A 138 -3.36 5.26 -13.10
CA THR A 138 -3.75 3.87 -13.37
C THR A 138 -3.29 3.51 -14.77
N PHE A 139 -2.46 2.46 -14.87
CA PHE A 139 -1.82 2.01 -16.09
C PHE A 139 -2.36 0.62 -16.47
N PRO A 140 -3.48 0.57 -17.21
CA PRO A 140 -3.97 -0.69 -17.75
C PRO A 140 -3.05 -1.18 -18.86
N TYR A 141 -2.85 -2.50 -18.91
CA TYR A 141 -2.07 -3.16 -19.93
C TYR A 141 -2.72 -4.47 -20.36
N VAL A 142 -2.33 -4.93 -21.54
CA VAL A 142 -2.84 -6.15 -22.15
C VAL A 142 -1.69 -7.01 -22.68
N CYS A 143 -1.96 -8.31 -22.78
CA CYS A 143 -1.19 -9.19 -23.66
C CYS A 143 -1.93 -9.27 -25.01
N THR A 144 -1.24 -9.02 -26.12
CA THR A 144 -1.87 -9.03 -27.45
C THR A 144 -1.94 -10.42 -28.08
N LEU A 145 -1.33 -11.43 -27.44
CA LEU A 145 -1.28 -12.81 -27.93
C LEU A 145 -2.50 -13.62 -27.46
N HIS A 146 -3.09 -13.24 -26.33
CA HIS A 146 -4.16 -14.01 -25.68
C HIS A 146 -5.34 -13.08 -25.38
N ALA A 147 -6.48 -13.37 -25.99
CA ALA A 147 -7.69 -12.57 -25.80
C ALA A 147 -8.11 -12.54 -24.32
N GLY A 148 -8.45 -11.36 -23.82
CA GLY A 148 -8.91 -11.16 -22.44
C GLY A 148 -7.80 -11.13 -21.38
N MET A 149 -6.54 -11.33 -21.75
CA MET A 149 -5.42 -11.26 -20.81
C MET A 149 -5.05 -9.81 -20.52
N THR A 150 -5.64 -9.25 -19.45
CA THR A 150 -5.47 -7.85 -19.04
C THR A 150 -4.91 -7.75 -17.63
N GLY A 151 -4.17 -6.69 -17.35
CA GLY A 151 -3.74 -6.33 -16.01
C GLY A 151 -3.75 -4.82 -15.79
N THR A 152 -3.52 -4.40 -14.54
CA THR A 152 -3.50 -2.98 -14.17
C THR A 152 -2.46 -2.70 -13.09
N VAL A 153 -1.69 -1.63 -13.27
CA VAL A 153 -0.83 -1.07 -12.22
C VAL A 153 -1.45 0.22 -11.72
N HIS A 154 -1.74 0.29 -10.42
CA HIS A 154 -2.14 1.53 -9.76
C HIS A 154 -0.92 2.12 -9.07
N VAL A 155 -0.60 3.36 -9.41
CA VAL A 155 0.53 4.11 -8.89
C VAL A 155 -0.02 5.28 -8.10
N HIS A 156 0.35 5.32 -6.83
CA HIS A 156 -0.16 6.32 -5.89
C HIS A 156 0.95 7.26 -5.45
N ALA A 157 0.56 8.48 -5.10
CA ALA A 157 1.47 9.41 -4.44
C ALA A 157 2.04 8.79 -3.15
N PRO A 158 3.28 9.16 -2.76
CA PRO A 158 3.87 8.79 -1.47
C PRO A 158 3.00 9.10 -0.24
#